data_AF-A0A2J7PRC6-F1
#
_entry.id   AF-A0A2J7PRC6-F1
#
_cell.length_a   1.000
_cell.length_b   1.000
_cell.length_c   1.000
_cell.angle_alpha   90.00
_cell.angle_beta   90.00
_cell.angle_gamma   90.00
#
_symmetry.space_group_name_H-M   'P 1'
#
loop_
_entity.id
_entity.type
_entity.pdbx_description
1 polymer ?
#
loop_
_entity_poly.entity_id
_entity_poly.type
_entity_poly.pdbx_seq_one_letter_code
_entity_poly.pdbx_strand_id
1 'polypeptide(L)'
;MADTKAILVVTAALLCFIQVLEADLVRRSTDTSSTVNELQEAATKARQALSNAATEVSQVLGLDNLPAPETLASELHNQTLNFARTVGQFVGQLQNEITAHRSDLSNLLQSVADQWNETATSLQAYTPEVRKTARELQTSFNSGLQLFFEQAQKLVDAVGPNARAISQNVQEITRTALDRVRETADEFRTSLQETTQNQPEH
;
A
#
# COMPACT_ATOMS: atom_id res chain seq x y z
N MET A 1 -28.50 -5.66 33.70
CA MET A 1 -29.02 -6.62 32.70
C MET A 1 -29.49 -5.80 31.52
N ALA A 2 -28.89 -6.08 30.37
CA ALA A 2 -29.14 -5.41 29.11
C ALA A 2 -30.47 -5.87 28.53
N ASP A 3 -31.22 -4.97 27.91
CA ASP A 3 -32.14 -5.36 26.86
C ASP A 3 -32.08 -4.38 25.69
N THR A 4 -31.62 -4.97 24.60
CA THR A 4 -31.39 -4.50 23.25
C THR A 4 -32.70 -4.16 22.57
N LYS A 5 -32.83 -2.97 21.96
CA LYS A 5 -33.69 -2.69 20.79
C LYS A 5 -33.64 -1.20 20.39
N ALA A 6 -32.75 -0.86 19.45
CA ALA A 6 -32.86 0.34 18.63
C ALA A 6 -31.88 0.30 17.43
N ILE A 7 -32.09 -0.64 16.49
CA ILE A 7 -31.45 -0.57 15.16
C ILE A 7 -32.49 -1.02 14.14
N LEU A 8 -33.23 -0.08 13.56
CA LEU A 8 -33.85 -0.18 12.24
C LEU A 8 -34.72 1.06 12.00
N VAL A 9 -34.18 2.15 11.43
CA VAL A 9 -34.87 3.06 10.48
C VAL A 9 -33.81 4.03 9.92
N VAL A 10 -33.03 3.65 8.91
CA VAL A 10 -32.46 4.60 7.92
C VAL A 10 -32.21 3.85 6.60
N THR A 11 -33.25 3.33 5.96
CA THR A 11 -33.15 2.72 4.61
C THR A 11 -34.47 2.91 3.87
N ALA A 12 -34.79 4.14 3.46
CA ALA A 12 -35.95 4.38 2.59
C ALA A 12 -35.90 5.67 1.74
N ALA A 13 -34.75 6.36 1.61
CA ALA A 13 -34.69 7.62 0.84
C ALA A 13 -33.89 7.55 -0.48
N LEU A 14 -33.37 6.38 -0.86
CA LEU A 14 -32.43 6.25 -1.99
C LEU A 14 -33.00 5.53 -3.23
N LEU A 15 -34.31 5.62 -3.49
CA LEU A 15 -34.98 4.83 -4.55
C LEU A 15 -35.76 5.62 -5.61
N CYS A 16 -35.59 6.94 -5.75
CA CYS A 16 -36.42 7.73 -6.70
C CYS A 16 -35.67 8.46 -7.84
N PHE A 17 -34.49 8.02 -8.29
CA PHE A 17 -33.80 8.66 -9.43
C PHE A 17 -33.48 7.75 -10.64
N ILE A 18 -34.06 6.54 -10.76
CA ILE A 18 -33.67 5.57 -11.82
C ILE A 18 -34.71 5.46 -12.96
N GLN A 19 -35.26 6.55 -13.49
CA GLN A 19 -36.15 6.40 -14.67
C GLN A 19 -35.89 7.36 -15.85
N VAL A 20 -34.79 8.13 -15.83
CA VAL A 20 -34.34 8.87 -17.02
C VAL A 20 -32.83 8.75 -17.15
N LEU A 21 -32.30 7.56 -17.41
CA LEU A 21 -30.87 7.43 -17.76
C LEU A 21 -30.52 6.14 -18.55
N GLU A 22 -31.47 5.49 -19.21
CA GLU A 22 -31.23 4.13 -19.74
C GLU A 22 -30.59 4.05 -21.13
N ALA A 23 -30.43 5.18 -21.85
CA ALA A 23 -29.76 5.16 -23.16
C ALA A 23 -28.25 5.43 -23.10
N ASP A 24 -27.74 6.06 -22.03
CA ASP A 24 -26.31 6.40 -21.86
C ASP A 24 -25.59 5.45 -20.87
N LEU A 25 -26.33 4.61 -20.13
CA LEU A 25 -25.80 3.74 -19.07
C LEU A 25 -25.06 2.49 -19.58
N VAL A 26 -25.46 1.95 -20.73
CA VAL A 26 -24.97 0.64 -21.23
C VAL A 26 -23.53 0.69 -21.74
N ARG A 27 -23.07 1.84 -22.23
CA ARG A 27 -21.67 2.02 -22.67
C ARG A 27 -20.78 2.56 -21.54
N ARG A 28 -21.37 3.13 -20.49
CA ARG A 28 -20.70 3.97 -19.48
C ARG A 28 -20.50 3.29 -18.12
N SER A 29 -21.14 2.14 -17.91
CA SER A 29 -20.94 1.30 -16.71
C SER A 29 -19.74 0.35 -16.84
N THR A 30 -19.28 0.09 -18.07
CA THR A 30 -18.16 -0.81 -18.35
C THR A 30 -16.82 -0.18 -17.96
N ASP A 31 -16.59 1.10 -18.26
CA ASP A 31 -15.31 1.77 -17.99
C ASP A 31 -15.03 2.01 -16.50
N THR A 32 -16.05 2.41 -15.72
CA THR A 32 -15.89 2.61 -14.27
C THR A 32 -15.70 1.29 -13.52
N SER A 33 -16.41 0.24 -13.93
CA SER A 33 -16.26 -1.10 -13.35
C SER A 33 -14.87 -1.68 -13.65
N SER A 34 -14.36 -1.51 -14.87
CA SER A 34 -13.02 -1.94 -15.26
C SER A 34 -11.92 -1.24 -14.46
N THR A 35 -12.01 0.07 -14.24
CA THR A 35 -10.96 0.82 -13.53
C THR A 35 -10.87 0.45 -12.05
N VAL A 36 -12.02 0.24 -11.40
CA VAL A 36 -12.06 -0.22 -10.01
C VAL A 36 -11.52 -1.65 -9.88
N ASN A 37 -11.84 -2.53 -10.83
CA ASN A 37 -11.30 -3.89 -10.87
C ASN A 37 -9.77 -3.89 -11.07
N GLU A 38 -9.24 -3.03 -11.94
CA GLU A 38 -7.79 -2.89 -12.16
C GLU A 38 -7.06 -2.39 -10.91
N LEU A 39 -7.61 -1.40 -10.20
CA LEU A 39 -7.06 -0.91 -8.93
C LEU A 39 -7.08 -2.00 -7.84
N GLN A 40 -8.17 -2.77 -7.75
CA GLN A 40 -8.28 -3.85 -6.79
C GLN A 40 -7.35 -5.02 -7.11
N GLU A 41 -7.14 -5.31 -8.40
CA GLU A 41 -6.16 -6.28 -8.86
C GLU A 41 -4.73 -5.82 -8.55
N ALA A 42 -4.39 -4.56 -8.83
CA ALA A 42 -3.09 -3.97 -8.48
C ALA A 42 -2.84 -4.03 -6.97
N ALA A 43 -3.85 -3.71 -6.15
CA ALA A 43 -3.76 -3.81 -4.70
C ALA A 43 -3.51 -5.25 -4.24
N THR A 44 -4.21 -6.21 -4.85
CA THR A 44 -4.02 -7.64 -4.55
C THR A 44 -2.61 -8.11 -4.90
N LYS A 45 -2.11 -7.76 -6.09
CA LYS A 45 -0.74 -8.09 -6.54
C LYS A 45 0.33 -7.47 -5.65
N ALA A 46 0.18 -6.19 -5.30
CA ALA A 46 1.09 -5.50 -4.39
C ALA A 46 1.12 -6.15 -3.01
N ARG A 47 -0.05 -6.49 -2.45
CA ARG A 47 -0.15 -7.22 -1.17
C ARG A 47 0.57 -8.57 -1.23
N GLN A 48 0.39 -9.31 -2.32
CA GLN A 48 1.03 -10.61 -2.49
C GLN A 48 2.55 -10.50 -2.58
N ALA A 49 3.08 -9.57 -3.39
CA ALA A 49 4.53 -9.36 -3.51
C ALA A 49 5.16 -8.96 -2.16
N LEU A 50 4.50 -8.07 -1.42
CA LEU A 50 4.91 -7.67 -0.08
C LEU A 50 4.89 -8.82 0.93
N SER A 51 3.82 -9.63 0.92
CA SER A 51 3.74 -10.83 1.76
C SER A 51 4.87 -11.81 1.46
N ASN A 52 5.22 -11.98 0.19
CA ASN A 52 6.33 -12.83 -0.22
C ASN A 52 7.67 -12.27 0.26
N ALA A 53 7.91 -10.96 0.13
CA ALA A 53 9.11 -10.31 0.65
C ALA A 53 9.24 -10.45 2.18
N ALA A 54 8.17 -10.21 2.93
CA ALA A 54 8.14 -10.40 4.39
C ALA A 54 8.41 -11.85 4.80
N THR A 55 7.87 -12.81 4.03
CA THR A 55 8.12 -14.23 4.24
C THR A 55 9.60 -14.57 4.02
N GLU A 56 10.20 -14.05 2.93
CA GLU A 56 11.62 -14.23 2.63
C GLU A 56 12.50 -13.69 3.76
N VAL A 57 12.25 -12.46 4.23
CA VAL A 57 12.97 -11.90 5.40
C VAL A 57 12.90 -12.85 6.59
N SER A 58 11.71 -13.37 6.88
CA SER A 58 11.49 -14.28 8.01
C SER A 58 12.26 -15.60 7.85
N GLN A 59 12.30 -16.14 6.62
CA GLN A 59 13.03 -17.35 6.31
C GLN A 59 14.54 -17.12 6.49
N VAL A 60 15.09 -16.08 5.88
CA VAL A 60 16.52 -15.75 5.98
C VAL A 60 16.94 -15.61 7.44
N LEU A 61 16.17 -14.87 8.25
CA LEU A 61 16.46 -14.68 9.68
C LEU A 61 16.33 -15.94 10.55
N GLY A 62 15.65 -16.98 10.03
CA GLY A 62 15.48 -18.27 10.68
C GLY A 62 16.54 -19.32 10.30
N LEU A 63 17.43 -19.03 9.35
CA LEU A 63 18.49 -19.95 8.94
C LEU A 63 19.61 -20.02 9.98
N ASP A 64 20.12 -21.22 10.26
CA ASP A 64 21.31 -21.41 11.12
C ASP A 64 22.60 -20.91 10.44
N ASN A 65 22.64 -20.90 9.10
CA ASN A 65 23.73 -20.37 8.27
C ASN A 65 23.32 -19.03 7.65
N LEU A 66 23.28 -18.00 8.49
CA LEU A 66 23.05 -16.64 8.03
C LEU A 66 24.26 -16.10 7.25
N PRO A 67 24.04 -15.21 6.26
CA PRO A 67 25.08 -14.30 5.79
C PRO A 67 25.75 -13.58 6.93
N ALA A 68 26.97 -13.08 6.67
CA ALA A 68 27.64 -12.21 7.62
C ALA A 68 26.63 -11.17 8.14
N PRO A 69 26.41 -11.05 9.46
CA PRO A 69 25.30 -10.28 10.02
C PRO A 69 25.25 -8.83 9.50
N GLU A 70 26.42 -8.27 9.19
CA GLU A 70 26.60 -6.93 8.62
C GLU A 70 26.08 -6.83 7.18
N THR A 71 26.32 -7.84 6.35
CA THR A 71 25.82 -7.91 4.95
C THR A 71 24.31 -7.97 4.93
N LEU A 72 23.72 -8.85 5.75
CA LEU A 72 22.26 -8.98 5.81
C LEU A 72 21.59 -7.73 6.39
N ALA A 73 22.14 -7.16 7.46
CA ALA A 73 21.60 -5.95 8.06
C ALA A 73 21.68 -4.76 7.09
N SER A 74 22.78 -4.63 6.34
CA SER A 74 22.96 -3.59 5.32
C SER A 74 21.97 -3.77 4.17
N GLU A 75 21.76 -5.00 3.71
CA GLU A 75 20.82 -5.29 2.63
C GLU A 75 19.38 -4.97 3.03
N LEU A 76 18.94 -5.49 4.18
CA LEU A 76 17.61 -5.17 4.71
C LEU A 76 17.44 -3.65 4.88
N HIS A 77 18.48 -2.95 5.36
CA HIS A 77 18.44 -1.51 5.55
C HIS A 77 18.29 -0.77 4.22
N ASN A 78 19.10 -1.12 3.21
CA ASN A 78 19.04 -0.52 1.88
C ASN A 78 17.67 -0.70 1.24
N GLN A 79 17.10 -1.91 1.33
CA GLN A 79 15.80 -2.20 0.75
C GLN A 79 14.66 -1.50 1.51
N THR A 80 14.77 -1.40 2.83
CA THR A 80 13.82 -0.63 3.65
C THR A 80 13.87 0.86 3.30
N LEU A 81 15.07 1.42 3.08
CA LEU A 81 15.23 2.80 2.60
C LEU A 81 14.65 2.98 1.20
N ASN A 82 14.82 2.00 0.31
CA ASN A 82 14.24 2.05 -1.03
C ASN A 82 12.71 2.11 -0.96
N PHE A 83 12.09 1.22 -0.17
CA PHE A 83 10.66 1.24 0.07
C PHE A 83 10.19 2.58 0.67
N ALA A 84 10.90 3.11 1.67
CA ALA A 84 10.56 4.40 2.27
C ALA A 84 10.62 5.56 1.27
N ARG A 85 11.60 5.56 0.36
CA ARG A 85 11.68 6.56 -0.73
C ARG A 85 10.51 6.42 -1.70
N THR A 86 10.17 5.21 -2.10
CA THR A 86 9.02 4.91 -2.97
C THR A 86 7.72 5.43 -2.35
N VAL A 87 7.48 5.15 -1.06
CA VAL A 87 6.32 5.69 -0.33
C VAL A 87 6.35 7.22 -0.28
N GLY A 88 7.50 7.83 0.01
CA GLY A 88 7.64 9.30 0.02
C GLY A 88 7.37 9.97 -1.33
N GLN A 89 7.71 9.32 -2.45
CA GLN A 89 7.37 9.82 -3.79
C GLN A 89 5.85 9.88 -4.00
N PHE A 90 5.10 8.87 -3.55
CA PHE A 90 3.65 8.88 -3.66
C PHE A 90 2.99 9.91 -2.77
N VAL A 91 3.51 10.13 -1.57
CA VAL A 91 3.09 11.24 -0.71
C VAL A 91 3.20 12.56 -1.46
N GLY A 92 4.34 12.83 -2.11
CA GLY A 92 4.54 14.04 -2.90
C GLY A 92 3.56 14.18 -4.07
N GLN A 93 3.31 13.10 -4.79
CA GLN A 93 2.32 13.09 -5.88
C GLN A 93 0.90 13.35 -5.37
N LEU A 94 0.52 12.74 -4.25
CA LEU A 94 -0.78 12.92 -3.63
C LEU A 94 -0.96 14.36 -3.10
N GLN A 95 0.07 14.94 -2.48
CA GLN A 95 0.07 16.33 -2.01
C GLN A 95 -0.08 17.34 -3.16
N ASN A 96 0.57 17.07 -4.29
CA ASN A 96 0.41 17.89 -5.50
C ASN A 96 -1.03 17.85 -6.01
N GLU A 97 -1.64 16.67 -6.04
CA GLU A 97 -3.03 16.49 -6.48
C GLU A 97 -4.03 17.14 -5.50
N ILE A 98 -3.82 17.03 -4.18
CA ILE A 98 -4.62 17.72 -3.15
C ILE A 98 -4.56 19.25 -3.34
N THR A 99 -3.36 19.78 -3.61
CA THR A 99 -3.16 21.21 -3.82
C THR A 99 -3.81 21.68 -5.11
N ALA A 100 -3.71 20.88 -6.18
CA ALA A 100 -4.30 21.16 -7.47
C ALA A 100 -5.84 21.07 -7.43
N HIS A 101 -6.41 20.14 -6.66
CA HIS A 101 -7.82 19.80 -6.68
C HIS A 101 -8.38 19.76 -5.24
N ARG A 102 -9.05 20.86 -4.82
CA ARG A 102 -9.83 20.92 -3.58
C ARG A 102 -11.16 20.17 -3.76
N SER A 103 -11.09 18.85 -3.74
CA SER A 103 -12.24 17.94 -3.77
C SER A 103 -12.76 17.68 -2.35
N ASP A 104 -13.98 17.16 -2.22
CA ASP A 104 -14.52 16.61 -0.96
C ASP A 104 -13.62 15.51 -0.36
N LEU A 105 -12.71 14.95 -1.16
CA LEU A 105 -11.74 13.94 -0.78
C LEU A 105 -10.42 14.49 -0.22
N SER A 106 -10.20 15.81 -0.21
CA SER A 106 -8.92 16.39 0.24
C SER A 106 -8.53 15.94 1.66
N ASN A 107 -9.49 15.74 2.57
CA ASN A 107 -9.21 15.23 3.92
C ASN A 107 -8.75 13.76 3.92
N LEU A 108 -9.34 12.92 3.06
CA LEU A 108 -8.93 11.51 2.92
C LEU A 108 -7.52 11.44 2.33
N LEU A 109 -7.30 12.15 1.22
CA LEU A 109 -6.00 12.18 0.55
C LEU A 109 -4.91 12.72 1.48
N GLN A 110 -5.22 13.76 2.26
CA GLN A 110 -4.30 14.30 3.27
C GLN A 110 -3.99 13.26 4.35
N SER A 111 -5.01 12.59 4.88
CA SER A 111 -4.82 11.53 5.89
C SER A 111 -3.94 10.40 5.37
N VAL A 112 -4.11 9.99 4.10
CA VAL A 112 -3.29 8.95 3.48
C VAL A 112 -1.85 9.44 3.30
N ALA A 113 -1.68 10.67 2.80
CA ALA A 113 -0.37 11.30 2.63
C ALA A 113 0.39 11.37 3.96
N ASP A 114 -0.27 11.81 5.04
CA ASP A 114 0.34 11.96 6.36
C ASP A 114 0.78 10.60 6.93
N GLN A 115 -0.06 9.57 6.82
CA GLN A 115 0.25 8.21 7.30
C GLN A 115 1.38 7.53 6.50
N TRP A 116 1.38 7.72 5.18
CA TRP A 116 2.49 7.24 4.34
C TRP A 116 3.78 8.00 4.61
N ASN A 117 3.72 9.30 4.88
CA ASN A 117 4.89 10.10 5.22
C ASN A 117 5.48 9.68 6.59
N GLU A 118 4.62 9.43 7.57
CA GLU A 118 5.02 8.90 8.87
C GLU A 118 5.70 7.52 8.72
N THR A 119 5.12 6.65 7.89
CA THR A 119 5.71 5.35 7.56
C THR A 119 7.10 5.51 6.94
N ALA A 120 7.23 6.35 5.90
CA ALA A 120 8.51 6.59 5.24
C ALA A 120 9.56 7.16 6.21
N THR A 121 9.18 8.11 7.05
CA THR A 121 10.07 8.74 8.03
C THR A 121 10.52 7.74 9.10
N SER A 122 9.61 6.92 9.62
CA SER A 122 9.89 5.87 10.60
C SER A 122 10.88 4.84 10.05
N LEU A 123 10.69 4.42 8.80
CA LEU A 123 11.59 3.49 8.11
C LEU A 123 12.97 4.10 7.80
N GLN A 124 13.05 5.42 7.58
CA GLN A 124 14.31 6.13 7.32
C GLN A 124 15.14 6.39 8.59
N ALA A 125 14.49 6.54 9.75
CA ALA A 125 15.16 6.89 11.00
C ALA A 125 16.01 5.75 11.60
N TYR A 126 15.99 4.56 11.00
CA TYR A 126 16.68 3.38 11.54
C TYR A 126 18.20 3.48 11.39
N THR A 127 18.94 3.41 12.50
CA THR A 127 20.42 3.36 12.53
C THR A 127 20.89 1.98 12.99
N PRO A 128 21.82 1.29 12.28
CA PRO A 128 22.03 -0.14 12.48
C PRO A 128 22.91 -0.51 13.70
N GLU A 129 22.36 -1.30 14.63
CA GLU A 129 23.11 -2.23 15.50
C GLU A 129 22.84 -3.71 15.09
N VAL A 130 23.83 -4.34 14.48
CA VAL A 130 23.76 -5.46 13.52
C VAL A 130 22.83 -6.64 13.86
N ARG A 131 22.73 -7.13 15.11
CA ARG A 131 21.94 -8.35 15.44
C ARG A 131 20.53 -8.11 15.97
N LYS A 132 20.27 -6.97 16.61
CA LYS A 132 18.91 -6.55 16.96
C LYS A 132 18.18 -5.96 15.74
N THR A 133 18.96 -5.28 14.89
CA THR A 133 18.49 -4.56 13.70
C THR A 133 17.69 -5.43 12.75
N ALA A 134 18.11 -6.65 12.42
CA ALA A 134 17.42 -7.39 11.37
C ALA A 134 15.97 -7.79 11.73
N ARG A 135 15.71 -8.16 12.99
CA ARG A 135 14.37 -8.47 13.49
C ARG A 135 13.52 -7.23 13.74
N GLU A 136 14.13 -6.16 14.25
CA GLU A 136 13.45 -4.89 14.47
C GLU A 136 13.11 -4.20 13.13
N LEU A 137 13.99 -4.32 12.14
CA LEU A 137 13.80 -3.85 10.78
C LEU A 137 12.75 -4.68 10.04
N GLN A 138 12.75 -6.01 10.20
CA GLN A 138 11.65 -6.86 9.74
C GLN A 138 10.31 -6.40 10.35
N THR A 139 10.29 -6.11 11.65
CA THR A 139 9.07 -5.65 12.33
C THR A 139 8.61 -4.30 11.81
N SER A 140 9.55 -3.34 11.68
CA SER A 140 9.27 -1.99 11.18
C SER A 140 8.81 -2.03 9.73
N PHE A 141 9.47 -2.84 8.90
CA PHE A 141 9.08 -3.11 7.52
C PHE A 141 7.66 -3.68 7.48
N ASN A 142 7.38 -4.80 8.16
CA ASN A 142 6.03 -5.40 8.19
C ASN A 142 4.95 -4.42 8.66
N SER A 143 5.23 -3.63 9.70
CA SER A 143 4.30 -2.60 10.18
C SER A 143 4.07 -1.51 9.14
N GLY A 144 5.13 -1.03 8.48
CA GLY A 144 5.04 -0.04 7.41
C GLY A 144 4.28 -0.56 6.20
N LEU A 145 4.46 -1.84 5.86
CA LEU A 145 3.71 -2.51 4.79
C LEU A 145 2.22 -2.60 5.11
N GLN A 146 1.88 -2.99 6.34
CA GLN A 146 0.49 -3.09 6.78
C GLN A 146 -0.20 -1.72 6.73
N LEU A 147 0.46 -0.68 7.24
CA LEU A 147 -0.05 0.69 7.18
C LEU A 147 -0.19 1.18 5.75
N PHE A 148 0.82 0.97 4.90
CA PHE A 148 0.75 1.33 3.49
C PHE A 148 -0.49 0.71 2.83
N PHE A 149 -0.70 -0.59 3.04
CA PHE A 149 -1.81 -1.32 2.47
C PHE A 149 -3.16 -0.83 2.99
N GLU A 150 -3.30 -0.60 4.29
CA GLU A 150 -4.55 -0.12 4.88
C GLU A 150 -4.97 1.22 4.27
N GLN A 151 -4.01 2.13 4.06
CA GLN A 151 -4.27 3.43 3.44
C GLN A 151 -4.52 3.31 1.93
N ALA A 152 -3.80 2.43 1.23
CA ALA A 152 -4.05 2.14 -0.18
C ALA A 152 -5.46 1.57 -0.39
N GLN A 153 -5.91 0.66 0.50
CA GLN A 153 -7.26 0.12 0.46
C GLN A 153 -8.31 1.19 0.70
N LYS A 154 -8.08 2.13 1.63
CA LYS A 154 -8.97 3.28 1.84
C LYS A 154 -9.10 4.14 0.57
N LEU A 155 -8.00 4.32 -0.19
CA LEU A 155 -8.06 5.01 -1.49
C LEU A 155 -8.87 4.20 -2.50
N VAL A 156 -8.60 2.90 -2.66
CA VAL A 156 -9.33 2.03 -3.59
C VAL A 156 -10.83 2.00 -3.26
N ASP A 157 -11.19 1.88 -1.98
CA ASP A 157 -12.57 1.86 -1.50
C ASP A 157 -13.25 3.22 -1.67
N ALA A 158 -12.51 4.32 -1.62
CA ALA A 158 -13.04 5.65 -1.91
C ALA A 158 -13.24 5.86 -3.42
N VAL A 159 -12.36 5.30 -4.27
CA VAL A 159 -12.51 5.30 -5.72
C VAL A 159 -13.74 4.50 -6.13
N GLY A 160 -13.99 3.32 -5.57
CA GLY A 160 -15.12 2.44 -5.97
C GLY A 160 -16.47 3.15 -6.19
N PRO A 161 -17.09 3.74 -5.16
CA PRO A 161 -18.38 4.41 -5.24
C PRO A 161 -18.30 5.84 -5.81
N ASN A 162 -17.12 6.49 -5.75
CA ASN A 162 -16.93 7.87 -6.16
C ASN A 162 -16.04 8.04 -7.40
N ALA A 163 -15.80 6.99 -8.19
CA ALA A 163 -14.84 7.01 -9.31
C ALA A 163 -15.14 8.10 -10.35
N ARG A 164 -16.38 8.61 -10.38
CA ARG A 164 -16.79 9.76 -11.20
C ARG A 164 -16.41 11.12 -10.60
N ALA A 165 -16.30 11.22 -9.27
CA ALA A 165 -15.90 12.41 -8.52
C ALA A 165 -14.40 12.41 -8.17
N ILE A 166 -13.75 11.25 -8.18
CA ILE A 166 -12.30 11.12 -8.04
C ILE A 166 -11.64 11.43 -9.38
N SER A 167 -10.65 12.32 -9.41
CA SER A 167 -9.91 12.63 -10.63
C SER A 167 -9.22 11.38 -11.19
N GLN A 168 -9.12 11.30 -12.53
CA GLN A 168 -8.34 10.24 -13.18
C GLN A 168 -6.90 10.21 -12.67
N ASN A 169 -6.34 11.37 -12.32
CA ASN A 169 -5.01 11.49 -11.72
C ASN A 169 -4.89 10.74 -10.39
N VAL A 170 -5.85 10.84 -9.45
CA VAL A 170 -5.80 10.09 -8.19
C VAL A 170 -5.85 8.58 -8.44
N GLN A 171 -6.66 8.15 -9.41
CA GLN A 171 -6.76 6.74 -9.80
C GLN A 171 -5.43 6.23 -10.36
N GLU A 172 -4.81 7.02 -11.24
CA GLU A 172 -3.50 6.71 -11.82
C GLU A 172 -2.38 6.73 -10.78
N ILE A 173 -2.32 7.75 -9.91
CA ILE A 173 -1.36 7.83 -8.80
C ILE A 173 -1.48 6.60 -7.90
N THR A 174 -2.71 6.21 -7.56
CA THR A 174 -2.95 5.03 -6.70
C THR A 174 -2.49 3.75 -7.40
N ARG A 175 -2.82 3.58 -8.69
CA ARG A 175 -2.38 2.41 -9.47
C ARG A 175 -0.85 2.35 -9.56
N THR A 176 -0.22 3.47 -9.94
CA THR A 176 1.24 3.58 -10.02
C THR A 176 1.90 3.30 -8.67
N ALA A 177 1.30 3.75 -7.57
CA ALA A 177 1.79 3.46 -6.23
C ALA A 177 1.79 1.96 -5.94
N LEU A 178 0.68 1.28 -6.23
CA LEU A 178 0.55 -0.16 -6.06
C LEU A 178 1.52 -0.95 -6.94
N ASP A 179 1.67 -0.56 -8.20
CA ASP A 179 2.60 -1.22 -9.14
C ASP A 179 4.06 -1.07 -8.73
N ARG A 180 4.47 0.13 -8.28
CA ARG A 180 5.83 0.37 -7.82
C ARG A 180 6.13 -0.31 -6.49
N VAL A 181 5.16 -0.34 -5.58
CA VAL A 181 5.32 -1.11 -4.34
C VAL A 181 5.48 -2.60 -4.63
N ARG A 182 4.73 -3.15 -5.59
CA ARG A 182 4.93 -4.53 -6.06
C ARG A 182 6.34 -4.74 -6.59
N GLU A 183 6.82 -3.85 -7.47
CA GLU A 183 8.16 -3.92 -8.05
C GLU A 183 9.26 -3.84 -6.97
N THR A 184 9.19 -2.86 -6.07
CA THR A 184 10.13 -2.73 -4.95
C THR A 184 10.10 -3.96 -4.04
N ALA A 185 8.94 -4.59 -3.83
CA ALA A 185 8.83 -5.82 -3.05
C ALA A 185 9.48 -7.02 -3.75
N ASP A 186 9.28 -7.14 -5.06
CA ASP A 186 9.90 -8.19 -5.86
C ASP A 186 11.43 -8.02 -5.93
N GLU A 187 11.92 -6.78 -6.07
CA GLU A 187 13.34 -6.42 -6.00
C GLU A 187 13.93 -6.76 -4.62
N PHE A 188 13.26 -6.37 -3.54
CA PHE A 188 13.64 -6.69 -2.16
C PHE A 188 13.83 -8.20 -2.01
N ARG A 189 12.83 -8.99 -2.43
CA ARG A 189 12.86 -10.45 -2.34
C ARG A 189 14.03 -11.04 -3.13
N THR A 190 14.22 -10.58 -4.36
CA THR A 190 15.28 -11.06 -5.24
C THR A 190 16.66 -10.78 -4.64
N SER A 191 16.88 -9.57 -4.13
CA SER A 191 18.15 -9.17 -3.52
C SER A 191 18.49 -9.99 -2.26
N LEU A 192 17.49 -10.29 -1.43
CA LEU A 192 17.68 -11.19 -0.28
C LEU A 192 18.01 -12.63 -0.69
N GLN A 193 17.35 -13.15 -1.72
CA GLN A 193 17.63 -14.49 -2.24
C GLN A 193 19.04 -14.59 -2.81
N GLU A 194 19.51 -13.57 -3.54
CA GLU A 194 20.89 -13.51 -4.04
C GLU A 194 21.91 -13.42 -2.91
N THR A 195 21.60 -12.64 -1.86
CA THR A 195 22.50 -12.49 -0.70
C THR A 195 22.67 -13.81 0.06
N THR A 196 21.63 -14.65 0.12
CA THR A 196 21.69 -15.96 0.78
C THR A 196 22.24 -17.07 -0.11
N GLN A 197 22.03 -17.02 -1.43
CA GLN A 197 22.54 -18.05 -2.36
C GLN A 197 24.02 -17.89 -2.73
N ASN A 198 24.58 -16.68 -2.71
CA ASN A 198 25.98 -16.42 -3.07
C ASN A 198 26.98 -16.70 -1.92
N GLN A 199 26.55 -17.35 -0.84
CA GLN A 199 27.40 -17.60 0.30
C GLN A 199 28.17 -18.93 0.11
N PRO A 200 29.52 -18.91 0.12
CA PRO A 200 30.28 -20.15 0.11
C PRO A 200 29.98 -20.95 1.38
N GLU A 201 29.65 -22.24 1.21
CA GLU A 201 29.52 -23.16 2.33
C GLU A 201 30.85 -23.21 3.09
N HIS A 202 30.85 -22.78 4.35
CA HIS A 202 32.00 -22.86 5.25
C HIS A 202 31.73 -23.90 6.34
#